data_AF-A0AB34JLS1-F1
#
_entry.id   AF-A0AB34JLS1-F1
#
_cell.length_a   1.000
_cell.length_b   1.000
_cell.length_c   1.000
_cell.angle_alpha   90.00
_cell.angle_beta   90.00
_cell.angle_gamma   90.00
#
_symmetry.space_group_name_H-M   'P 1'
#
loop_
_entity.id
_entity.type
_entity.pdbx_description
1 polymer ?
#
loop_
_entity_poly.entity_id
_entity_poly.type
_entity_poly.pdbx_seq_one_letter_code
_entity_poly.pdbx_strand_id
1 'polypeptide(L)'
;MSSTSAETELLIVRHGETQWNAEGRVQGSGDSSLTVRGLSMAKALASRLRSGRKEIHACYASPLGRAYHTAQILCSSEGGVNLPITREPRLAERSFGVLEGLTDDEQRQMFPQVKLAISAGDDDYAPPGGGESKSEVRARVLEALDEIVRAHPGQRVLIVTHGAVLGTIARSVLGLSHSAAMEKPNCVINLLRWRKGKWEIAIWGDAGEFCAVLPHGEWLVDTSAALRLIGMGFVLGAIAGTLWGAALASRRRQ
;
A
#
# COMPACT_ATOMS: atom_id res chain seq x y z
N MET A 1 28.84 17.67 16.62
CA MET A 1 27.63 16.86 16.84
C MET A 1 27.01 16.54 15.49
N SER A 2 27.11 15.30 15.03
CA SER A 2 26.53 14.87 13.75
C SER A 2 25.02 14.91 13.88
N SER A 3 24.37 15.85 13.19
CA SER A 3 22.93 15.86 12.99
C SER A 3 22.56 14.60 12.19
N THR A 4 22.26 13.51 12.89
CA THR A 4 21.50 12.41 12.30
C THR A 4 20.12 12.98 12.02
N SER A 5 19.87 13.40 10.78
CA SER A 5 18.54 13.76 10.31
C SER A 5 17.59 12.62 10.68
N ALA A 6 16.70 12.85 11.65
CA ALA A 6 15.87 11.80 12.21
C ALA A 6 14.95 11.26 11.10
N GLU A 7 14.94 9.94 10.94
CA GLU A 7 14.14 9.24 9.92
C GLU A 7 12.68 9.19 10.36
N THR A 8 11.77 9.60 9.47
CA THR A 8 10.32 9.45 9.70
C THR A 8 9.83 8.18 9.01
N GLU A 9 9.10 7.35 9.74
CA GLU A 9 8.53 6.09 9.25
C GLU A 9 7.02 6.23 9.04
N LEU A 10 6.52 5.92 7.84
CA LEU A 10 5.09 5.87 7.55
C LEU A 10 4.64 4.42 7.36
N LEU A 11 3.76 3.95 8.24
CA LEU A 11 3.08 2.65 8.11
C LEU A 11 1.77 2.87 7.38
N ILE A 12 1.73 2.47 6.12
CA ILE A 12 0.58 2.70 5.24
C ILE A 12 -0.21 1.40 5.08
N VAL A 13 -1.49 1.48 5.42
CA VAL A 13 -2.40 0.34 5.48
C VAL A 13 -3.60 0.63 4.58
N ARG A 14 -3.93 -0.31 3.69
CA ARG A 14 -5.22 -0.29 2.99
C ARG A 14 -6.31 -0.74 3.97
N HIS A 15 -7.48 -0.09 3.92
CA HIS A 15 -8.68 -0.48 4.70
C HIS A 15 -8.98 -1.99 4.65
N GLY A 16 -9.73 -2.52 5.60
CA GLY A 16 -10.18 -3.92 5.61
C GLY A 16 -11.09 -4.26 4.42
N GLU A 17 -11.29 -5.55 4.14
CA GLU A 17 -12.23 -5.96 3.09
C GLU A 17 -13.63 -5.39 3.32
N THR A 18 -14.26 -4.90 2.25
CA THR A 18 -15.64 -4.40 2.21
C THR A 18 -16.55 -5.29 1.37
N GLN A 19 -17.88 -5.11 1.49
CA GLN A 19 -18.85 -5.83 0.65
C GLN A 19 -18.57 -5.64 -0.85
N TRP A 20 -18.29 -4.41 -1.28
CA TRP A 20 -17.95 -4.16 -2.69
C TRP A 20 -16.60 -4.74 -3.11
N ASN A 21 -15.66 -5.00 -2.19
CA ASN A 21 -14.48 -5.80 -2.55
C ASN A 21 -14.86 -7.25 -2.83
N ALA A 22 -15.69 -7.86 -1.97
CA ALA A 22 -16.14 -9.24 -2.14
C ALA A 22 -16.95 -9.43 -3.43
N GLU A 23 -17.70 -8.40 -3.84
CA GLU A 23 -18.49 -8.37 -5.07
C GLU A 23 -17.71 -7.94 -6.32
N GLY A 24 -16.45 -7.51 -6.19
CA GLY A 24 -15.66 -7.02 -7.32
C GLY A 24 -16.15 -5.67 -7.91
N ARG A 25 -16.82 -4.85 -7.09
CA ARG A 25 -17.31 -3.52 -7.47
C ARG A 25 -16.27 -2.44 -7.18
N VAL A 26 -16.13 -1.49 -8.11
CA VAL A 26 -15.29 -0.30 -7.91
C VAL A 26 -15.96 0.63 -6.90
N GLN A 27 -15.22 1.04 -5.87
CA GLN A 27 -15.74 1.90 -4.80
C GLN A 27 -15.57 3.38 -5.08
N GLY A 28 -14.33 3.79 -5.36
CA GLY A 28 -13.98 5.20 -5.46
C GLY A 28 -14.44 6.02 -4.27
N SER A 29 -15.17 7.10 -4.54
CA SER A 29 -15.76 7.99 -3.55
C SER A 29 -16.95 7.39 -2.80
N GLY A 30 -17.66 6.43 -3.41
CA GLY A 30 -18.67 5.60 -2.77
C GLY A 30 -18.10 4.73 -1.64
N ASP A 31 -18.97 4.15 -0.82
CA ASP A 31 -18.56 3.35 0.32
C ASP A 31 -19.46 2.13 0.56
N SER A 32 -18.89 1.10 1.15
CA SER A 32 -19.61 -0.09 1.62
C SER A 32 -19.02 -0.58 2.93
N SER A 33 -19.84 -1.28 3.73
CA SER A 33 -19.41 -1.75 5.04
C SER A 33 -18.27 -2.74 4.95
N LEU A 34 -17.44 -2.78 6.00
CA LEU A 34 -16.46 -3.86 6.17
C LEU A 34 -17.19 -5.21 6.27
N THR A 35 -16.65 -6.24 5.64
CA THR A 35 -17.15 -7.61 5.81
C THR A 35 -16.74 -8.13 7.19
N VAL A 36 -17.33 -9.25 7.62
CA VAL A 36 -16.85 -9.98 8.82
C VAL A 36 -15.36 -10.33 8.68
N ARG A 37 -14.92 -10.71 7.47
CA ARG A 37 -13.50 -10.97 7.19
C ARG A 37 -12.67 -9.69 7.33
N GLY A 38 -13.10 -8.58 6.75
CA GLY A 38 -12.42 -7.29 6.84
C GLY A 38 -12.27 -6.78 8.28
N LEU A 39 -13.31 -6.96 9.11
CA LEU A 39 -13.26 -6.66 10.55
C LEU A 39 -12.22 -7.53 11.27
N SER A 40 -12.21 -8.83 10.99
CA SER A 40 -11.22 -9.75 11.58
C SER A 40 -9.79 -9.40 11.17
N MET A 41 -9.56 -9.04 9.89
CA MET A 41 -8.26 -8.57 9.41
C MET A 41 -7.80 -7.31 10.15
N ALA A 42 -8.69 -6.32 10.31
CA ALA A 42 -8.37 -5.09 11.02
C ALA A 42 -8.04 -5.35 12.51
N LYS A 43 -8.78 -6.24 13.18
CA LYS A 43 -8.52 -6.63 14.57
C LYS A 43 -7.18 -7.36 14.72
N ALA A 44 -6.85 -8.27 13.81
CA ALA A 44 -5.58 -8.96 13.80
C ALA A 44 -4.40 -7.98 13.63
N LEU A 45 -4.53 -7.04 12.70
CA LEU A 45 -3.54 -5.99 12.51
C LEU A 45 -3.42 -5.07 13.74
N ALA A 46 -4.53 -4.71 14.39
CA ALA A 46 -4.52 -3.92 15.62
C ALA A 46 -3.68 -4.58 16.72
N SER A 47 -3.91 -5.88 16.96
CA SER A 47 -3.14 -6.69 17.91
C SER A 47 -1.65 -6.74 17.58
N ARG A 48 -1.33 -6.88 16.28
CA ARG A 48 0.06 -6.88 15.79
C ARG A 48 0.74 -5.52 16.02
N LEU A 49 0.06 -4.41 15.72
CA LEU A 49 0.60 -3.07 15.94
C LEU A 49 0.84 -2.81 17.43
N ARG A 50 -0.10 -3.23 18.29
CA ARG A 50 0.01 -3.10 19.75
C ARG A 50 1.17 -3.90 20.36
N SER A 51 1.44 -5.09 19.84
CA SER A 51 2.57 -5.93 20.28
C SER A 51 3.91 -5.53 19.67
N GLY A 52 3.91 -4.58 18.72
CA GLY A 52 5.11 -4.05 18.11
C GLY A 52 6.00 -3.30 19.11
N ARG A 53 7.32 -3.40 18.93
CA ARG A 53 8.31 -2.74 19.82
C ARG A 53 8.50 -1.25 19.56
N LYS A 54 8.08 -0.77 18.39
CA LYS A 54 8.26 0.63 17.98
C LYS A 54 6.94 1.38 18.16
N GLU A 55 7.00 2.45 18.96
CA GLU A 55 5.86 3.34 19.21
C GLU A 55 5.35 3.99 17.93
N ILE A 56 4.02 4.10 17.82
CA ILE A 56 3.33 4.86 16.78
C ILE A 56 2.85 6.15 17.42
N HIS A 57 3.18 7.28 16.81
CA HIS A 57 3.06 8.60 17.43
C HIS A 57 1.82 9.36 16.94
N ALA A 58 1.35 9.04 15.74
CA ALA A 58 0.18 9.68 15.13
C ALA A 58 -0.53 8.73 14.18
N CYS A 59 -1.81 8.98 13.95
CA CYS A 59 -2.63 8.27 12.97
C CYS A 59 -3.36 9.27 12.06
N TYR A 60 -3.21 9.08 10.75
CA TYR A 60 -3.99 9.77 9.72
C TYR A 60 -4.84 8.74 8.97
N ALA A 61 -6.07 9.11 8.65
CA ALA A 61 -6.95 8.25 7.89
C ALA A 61 -7.71 9.04 6.84
N SER A 62 -7.97 8.39 5.71
CA SER A 62 -9.01 8.83 4.78
C SER A 62 -10.35 9.03 5.52
N PRO A 63 -11.14 10.05 5.16
CA PRO A 63 -12.46 10.27 5.75
C PRO A 63 -13.51 9.24 5.30
N LEU A 64 -13.31 8.52 4.19
CA LEU A 64 -14.22 7.47 3.73
C LEU A 64 -14.38 6.39 4.80
N GLY A 65 -15.63 5.98 5.05
CA GLY A 65 -16.05 5.17 6.19
C GLY A 65 -15.30 3.84 6.31
N ARG A 66 -15.04 3.11 5.22
CA ARG A 66 -14.24 1.87 5.28
C ARG A 66 -12.82 2.07 5.83
N ALA A 67 -12.14 3.14 5.45
CA ALA A 67 -10.79 3.46 5.91
C ALA A 67 -10.81 4.01 7.33
N TYR A 68 -11.76 4.92 7.60
CA TYR A 68 -11.93 5.48 8.93
C TYR A 68 -12.32 4.43 9.98
N HIS A 69 -13.25 3.52 9.65
CA HIS A 69 -13.64 2.41 10.52
C HIS A 69 -12.48 1.43 10.75
N THR A 70 -11.68 1.15 9.71
CA THR A 70 -10.43 0.38 9.90
C THR A 70 -9.50 1.11 10.87
N ALA A 71 -9.28 2.42 10.71
CA ALA A 71 -8.44 3.21 11.61
C ALA A 71 -8.96 3.23 13.05
N GLN A 72 -10.28 3.30 13.25
CA GLN A 72 -10.91 3.23 14.58
C GLN A 72 -10.59 1.91 15.28
N ILE A 73 -10.60 0.78 14.56
CA ILE A 73 -10.20 -0.52 15.12
C ILE A 73 -8.71 -0.50 15.48
N LEU A 74 -7.84 -0.05 14.56
CA LEU A 74 -6.38 -0.01 14.76
C LEU A 74 -5.94 0.93 15.89
N CYS A 75 -6.70 1.99 16.17
CA CYS A 75 -6.36 3.00 17.18
C CYS A 75 -7.22 2.88 18.45
N SER A 76 -8.09 1.87 18.55
CA SER A 76 -8.91 1.63 19.74
C SER A 76 -8.06 1.35 20.97
N SER A 77 -8.57 1.72 22.15
CA SER A 77 -7.95 1.38 23.44
C SER A 77 -8.06 -0.12 23.77
N GLU A 78 -9.08 -0.80 23.25
CA GLU A 78 -9.37 -2.20 23.55
C GLU A 78 -8.43 -3.18 22.82
N GLY A 79 -7.93 -2.82 21.63
CA GLY A 79 -7.13 -3.73 20.81
C GLY A 79 -6.04 -3.10 19.96
N GLY A 80 -5.95 -1.77 19.93
CA GLY A 80 -5.07 -1.03 19.04
C GLY A 80 -3.94 -0.29 19.75
N VAL A 81 -3.43 0.73 19.06
CA VAL A 81 -2.32 1.58 19.54
C VAL A 81 -2.77 2.74 20.42
N ASN A 82 -4.08 2.87 20.67
CA ASN A 82 -4.69 3.91 21.51
C ASN A 82 -4.26 5.35 21.12
N LEU A 83 -4.65 5.79 19.93
CA LEU A 83 -4.31 7.12 19.39
C LEU A 83 -5.55 7.85 18.86
N PRO A 84 -5.59 9.20 18.91
CA PRO A 84 -6.54 9.95 18.12
C PRO A 84 -6.29 9.76 16.62
N ILE A 85 -7.35 9.89 15.82
CA ILE A 85 -7.28 9.75 14.36
C ILE A 85 -7.51 11.12 13.73
N THR A 86 -6.54 11.62 12.98
CA THR A 86 -6.69 12.81 12.14
C THR A 86 -7.30 12.40 10.79
N ARG A 87 -8.42 13.01 10.43
CA ARG A 87 -9.00 12.84 9.09
C ARG A 87 -8.22 13.69 8.08
N GLU A 88 -7.70 13.05 7.05
CA GLU A 88 -6.96 13.71 5.97
C GLU A 88 -7.68 13.44 4.64
N PRO A 89 -8.45 14.41 4.12
CA PRO A 89 -9.19 14.28 2.88
C PRO A 89 -8.34 13.87 1.67
N ARG A 90 -7.08 14.30 1.61
CA ARG A 90 -6.17 13.98 0.50
C ARG A 90 -5.73 12.52 0.48
N LEU A 91 -6.05 11.74 1.52
CA LEU A 91 -5.86 10.28 1.55
C LEU A 91 -7.08 9.49 1.05
N ALA A 92 -8.17 10.16 0.65
CA ALA A 92 -9.37 9.49 0.11
C ALA A 92 -9.05 8.69 -1.17
N GLU A 93 -9.83 7.66 -1.46
CA GLU A 93 -9.65 6.87 -2.68
C GLU A 93 -9.82 7.74 -3.93
N ARG A 94 -9.22 7.32 -5.04
CA ARG A 94 -9.50 7.92 -6.35
C ARG A 94 -11.00 7.88 -6.64
N SER A 95 -11.60 9.02 -6.99
CA SER A 95 -12.94 9.03 -7.57
C SER A 95 -12.92 8.38 -8.96
N PHE A 96 -13.78 7.38 -9.17
CA PHE A 96 -13.95 6.71 -10.46
C PHE A 96 -15.21 7.19 -11.21
N GLY A 97 -15.92 8.17 -10.65
CA GLY A 97 -17.07 8.81 -11.28
C GLY A 97 -18.16 7.81 -11.65
N VAL A 98 -18.58 7.82 -12.92
CA VAL A 98 -19.65 6.94 -13.45
C VAL A 98 -19.38 5.43 -13.30
N LEU A 99 -18.16 5.02 -12.97
CA LEU A 99 -17.81 3.60 -12.81
C LEU A 99 -18.00 3.08 -11.38
N GLU A 100 -18.28 3.95 -10.42
CA GLU A 100 -18.46 3.57 -9.02
C GLU A 100 -19.71 2.73 -8.81
N GLY A 101 -19.65 1.77 -7.89
CA GLY A 101 -20.72 0.81 -7.62
C GLY A 101 -20.84 -0.30 -8.66
N LEU A 102 -20.12 -0.23 -9.78
CA LEU A 102 -20.23 -1.21 -10.86
C LEU A 102 -19.11 -2.25 -10.79
N THR A 103 -19.48 -3.48 -11.12
CA THR A 103 -18.54 -4.57 -11.45
C THR A 103 -17.84 -4.30 -12.77
N ASP A 104 -16.74 -4.99 -13.01
CA ASP A 104 -15.95 -4.87 -14.25
C ASP A 104 -16.77 -5.22 -15.51
N ASP A 105 -17.69 -6.20 -15.42
CA ASP A 105 -18.61 -6.56 -16.50
C ASP A 105 -19.66 -5.47 -16.76
N GLU A 106 -20.31 -4.95 -15.71
CA GLU A 106 -21.26 -3.84 -15.83
C GLU A 106 -20.59 -2.61 -16.43
N GLN A 107 -19.34 -2.29 -16.04
CA GLN A 107 -18.59 -1.18 -16.63
C GLN A 107 -18.32 -1.38 -18.12
N ARG A 108 -17.93 -2.59 -18.54
CA ARG A 108 -17.72 -2.91 -19.96
C ARG A 108 -19.00 -2.76 -20.78
N GLN A 109 -20.14 -3.13 -20.22
CA GLN A 109 -21.43 -3.06 -20.90
C GLN A 109 -21.99 -1.64 -20.94
N MET A 110 -21.95 -0.93 -19.82
CA MET A 110 -22.58 0.39 -19.66
C MET A 110 -21.69 1.54 -20.13
N PHE A 111 -20.38 1.44 -19.91
CA PHE A 111 -19.41 2.52 -20.18
C PHE A 111 -18.17 2.03 -20.96
N PRO A 112 -18.33 1.35 -22.11
CA PRO A 112 -17.21 0.77 -22.86
C PRO A 112 -16.15 1.82 -23.26
N GLN A 113 -16.57 3.03 -23.64
CA GLN A 113 -15.66 4.10 -24.03
C GLN A 113 -14.81 4.61 -22.87
N VAL A 114 -15.39 4.69 -21.66
CA VAL A 114 -14.65 5.08 -20.45
C VAL A 114 -13.61 4.01 -20.10
N LYS A 115 -13.95 2.71 -20.27
CA LYS A 115 -13.01 1.60 -20.04
C LYS A 115 -11.85 1.62 -21.03
N LEU A 116 -12.13 1.90 -22.31
CA LEU A 116 -11.09 2.05 -23.33
C LEU A 116 -10.15 3.19 -23.00
N ALA A 117 -10.69 4.36 -22.61
CA ALA A 117 -9.88 5.51 -22.22
C ALA A 117 -8.98 5.23 -21.01
N ILE A 118 -9.49 4.56 -19.97
CA ILE A 118 -8.68 4.15 -18.81
C ILE A 118 -7.56 3.18 -19.21
N SER A 119 -7.87 2.24 -20.11
CA SER A 119 -6.92 1.23 -20.57
C SER A 119 -5.85 1.80 -21.51
N ALA A 120 -6.13 2.92 -22.17
CA ALA A 120 -5.18 3.64 -23.01
C ALA A 120 -4.00 4.24 -22.22
N GLY A 121 -4.12 4.30 -20.89
CA GLY A 121 -3.00 4.64 -20.01
C GLY A 121 -2.73 6.13 -19.85
N ASP A 122 -3.61 7.01 -20.35
CA ASP A 122 -3.55 8.45 -20.09
C ASP A 122 -3.72 8.71 -18.58
N ASP A 123 -2.74 9.38 -17.99
CA ASP A 123 -2.70 9.67 -16.55
C ASP A 123 -3.51 10.92 -16.20
N ASP A 124 -3.78 11.79 -17.17
CA ASP A 124 -4.57 13.01 -17.02
C ASP A 124 -6.06 12.79 -17.35
N TYR A 125 -6.41 11.59 -17.83
CA TYR A 125 -7.80 11.22 -18.04
C TYR A 125 -8.57 11.04 -16.72
N ALA A 126 -9.59 11.88 -16.55
CA ALA A 126 -10.57 11.80 -15.47
C ALA A 126 -11.89 11.18 -15.98
N PRO A 127 -12.39 10.07 -15.37
CA PRO A 127 -13.68 9.51 -15.74
C PRO A 127 -14.83 10.54 -15.54
N PRO A 128 -15.85 10.55 -16.41
CA PRO A 128 -17.02 11.42 -16.25
C PRO A 128 -17.74 11.20 -14.91
N GLY A 129 -18.58 12.15 -14.52
CA GLY A 129 -19.35 12.06 -13.26
C GLY A 129 -18.52 12.38 -12.02
N GLY A 130 -17.53 13.29 -12.15
CA GLY A 130 -16.68 13.71 -11.04
C GLY A 130 -15.54 12.75 -10.71
N GLY A 131 -15.10 11.94 -11.67
CA GLY A 131 -13.89 11.13 -11.52
C GLY A 131 -12.63 11.99 -11.40
N GLU A 132 -11.60 11.40 -10.80
CA GLU A 132 -10.27 11.99 -10.71
C GLU A 132 -9.33 11.29 -11.70
N SER A 133 -8.40 12.04 -12.29
CA SER A 133 -7.25 11.52 -13.02
C SER A 133 -6.21 10.90 -12.07
N LYS A 134 -5.25 10.15 -12.61
CA LYS A 134 -4.16 9.60 -11.79
C LYS A 134 -3.19 10.70 -11.35
N SER A 135 -2.97 11.71 -12.20
CA SER A 135 -2.16 12.88 -11.90
C SER A 135 -2.72 13.69 -10.73
N GLU A 136 -4.04 13.92 -10.69
CA GLU A 136 -4.70 14.61 -9.57
C GLU A 136 -4.52 13.85 -8.24
N VAL A 137 -4.77 12.54 -8.25
CA VAL A 137 -4.58 11.68 -7.07
C VAL A 137 -3.12 11.73 -6.61
N ARG A 138 -2.16 11.63 -7.55
CA ARG A 138 -0.74 11.70 -7.24
C ARG A 138 -0.37 13.04 -6.59
N ALA A 139 -0.83 14.15 -7.15
CA ALA A 139 -0.54 15.48 -6.63
C ALA A 139 -1.01 15.64 -5.17
N ARG A 140 -2.29 15.37 -4.88
CA ARG A 140 -2.84 15.52 -3.52
C ARG A 140 -2.23 14.56 -2.51
N VAL A 141 -1.94 13.31 -2.92
CA VAL A 141 -1.38 12.30 -2.02
C VAL A 141 0.06 12.63 -1.66
N LEU A 142 0.88 13.03 -2.64
CA LEU A 142 2.27 13.38 -2.36
C LEU A 142 2.38 14.63 -1.50
N GLU A 143 1.53 15.64 -1.72
CA GLU A 143 1.44 16.82 -0.86
C GLU A 143 1.11 16.43 0.60
N ALA A 144 0.12 15.55 0.81
CA ALA A 144 -0.24 15.07 2.13
C ALA A 144 0.92 14.31 2.82
N LEU A 145 1.61 13.41 2.10
CA LEU A 145 2.75 12.68 2.66
C LEU A 145 3.89 13.62 3.06
N ASP A 146 4.17 14.60 2.22
CA ASP A 146 5.18 15.63 2.45
C ASP A 146 4.89 16.47 3.70
N GLU A 147 3.63 16.87 3.91
CA GLU A 147 3.22 17.57 5.13
C GLU A 147 3.29 16.68 6.37
N ILE A 148 2.83 15.43 6.27
CA ILE A 148 2.86 14.47 7.38
C ILE A 148 4.32 14.25 7.84
N VAL A 149 5.28 14.04 6.93
CA VAL A 149 6.67 13.82 7.35
C VAL A 149 7.31 15.06 7.96
N ARG A 150 6.94 16.26 7.50
CA ARG A 150 7.42 17.53 8.09
C ARG A 150 6.84 17.74 9.48
N ALA A 151 5.59 17.33 9.73
CA ALA A 151 4.94 17.43 11.03
C ALA A 151 5.47 16.40 12.05
N HIS A 152 6.09 15.31 11.58
CA HIS A 152 6.47 14.15 12.40
C HIS A 152 7.96 13.76 12.24
N PRO A 153 8.93 14.68 12.46
CA PRO A 153 10.35 14.38 12.28
C PRO A 153 10.82 13.31 13.27
N GLY A 154 11.43 12.23 12.77
CA GLY A 154 11.94 11.15 13.63
C GLY A 154 10.87 10.24 14.23
N GLN A 155 9.60 10.47 13.90
CA GLN A 155 8.48 9.73 14.45
C GLN A 155 7.98 8.67 13.48
N ARG A 156 7.13 7.79 14.00
CA ARG A 156 6.44 6.75 13.25
C ARG A 156 4.95 7.06 13.19
N VAL A 157 4.39 7.12 11.99
CA VAL A 157 3.00 7.52 11.73
C VAL A 157 2.24 6.38 11.05
N LEU A 158 1.05 6.08 11.54
CA LEU A 158 0.10 5.16 10.90
C LEU A 158 -0.77 5.94 9.90
N ILE A 159 -0.94 5.40 8.70
CA ILE A 159 -1.77 5.96 7.65
C ILE A 159 -2.73 4.88 7.16
N VAL A 160 -4.04 5.14 7.21
CA VAL A 160 -5.08 4.23 6.70
C VAL A 160 -5.75 4.83 5.46
N THR A 161 -5.61 4.15 4.32
CA THR A 161 -6.03 4.62 3.01
C THR A 161 -6.55 3.47 2.13
N HIS A 162 -6.41 3.57 0.82
CA HIS A 162 -7.08 2.75 -0.19
C HIS A 162 -6.13 2.20 -1.24
N GLY A 163 -6.68 1.42 -2.17
CA GLY A 163 -5.89 0.72 -3.18
C GLY A 163 -5.22 1.69 -4.16
N ALA A 164 -5.98 2.55 -4.83
CA ALA A 164 -5.39 3.40 -5.87
C ALA A 164 -4.37 4.38 -5.27
N VAL A 165 -4.65 4.90 -4.07
CA VAL A 165 -3.71 5.73 -3.30
C VAL A 165 -2.42 4.96 -2.97
N LEU A 166 -2.51 3.77 -2.38
CA LEU A 166 -1.34 2.96 -2.02
C LEU A 166 -0.46 2.64 -3.24
N GLY A 167 -1.07 2.27 -4.36
CA GLY A 167 -0.34 2.03 -5.61
C GLY A 167 0.32 3.30 -6.16
N THR A 168 -0.34 4.45 -6.04
CA THR A 168 0.20 5.75 -6.49
C THR A 168 1.42 6.16 -5.67
N ILE A 169 1.38 5.94 -4.36
CA ILE A 169 2.51 6.18 -3.46
C ILE A 169 3.71 5.33 -3.88
N ALA A 170 3.53 4.02 -4.00
CA ALA A 170 4.66 3.15 -4.28
C ALA A 170 5.28 3.36 -5.66
N ARG A 171 4.46 3.57 -6.69
CA ARG A 171 4.98 3.91 -8.02
C ARG A 171 5.75 5.23 -8.02
N SER A 172 5.27 6.23 -7.27
CA SER A 172 5.96 7.51 -7.15
C SER A 172 7.32 7.36 -6.46
N VAL A 173 7.43 6.51 -5.44
CA VAL A 173 8.71 6.24 -4.75
C VAL A 173 9.66 5.42 -5.61
N LEU A 174 9.14 4.45 -6.37
CA LEU A 174 9.96 3.57 -7.22
C LEU A 174 10.28 4.15 -8.60
N GLY A 175 9.72 5.32 -8.95
CA GLY A 175 9.88 5.91 -10.29
C GLY A 175 9.24 5.09 -11.41
N LEU A 176 8.18 4.34 -11.10
CA LEU A 176 7.47 3.47 -12.05
C LEU A 176 6.34 4.22 -12.77
N SER A 177 5.99 3.75 -13.96
CA SER A 177 4.79 4.22 -14.67
C SER A 177 3.51 3.87 -13.89
N HIS A 178 2.46 4.67 -14.04
CA HIS A 178 1.17 4.41 -13.38
C HIS A 178 0.51 3.07 -13.78
N SER A 179 0.87 2.54 -14.95
CA SER A 179 0.41 1.24 -15.45
C SER A 179 1.08 0.04 -14.77
N ALA A 180 2.18 0.23 -14.04
CA ALA A 180 2.86 -0.86 -13.35
C ALA A 180 1.93 -1.53 -12.33
N ALA A 181 1.76 -2.85 -12.49
CA ALA A 181 0.96 -3.67 -11.61
C ALA A 181 1.59 -3.71 -10.20
N MET A 182 0.75 -3.58 -9.19
CA MET A 182 1.15 -3.67 -7.79
C MET A 182 0.07 -4.37 -6.99
N GLU A 183 0.46 -5.32 -6.17
CA GLU A 183 -0.46 -5.89 -5.18
C GLU A 183 -0.78 -4.87 -4.10
N LYS A 184 -2.03 -4.88 -3.67
CA LYS A 184 -2.56 -3.91 -2.70
C LYS A 184 -3.47 -4.62 -1.70
N PRO A 185 -2.97 -5.58 -0.90
CA PRO A 185 -3.82 -6.36 -0.01
C PRO A 185 -4.48 -5.46 1.05
N ASN A 186 -5.67 -5.84 1.52
CA ASN A 186 -6.32 -5.17 2.64
C ASN A 186 -5.58 -5.48 3.96
N CYS A 187 -5.51 -4.52 4.89
CA CYS A 187 -4.94 -4.70 6.24
C CYS A 187 -3.51 -5.28 6.30
N VAL A 188 -2.65 -4.95 5.34
CA VAL A 188 -1.21 -5.29 5.40
C VAL A 188 -0.36 -4.05 5.60
N ILE A 189 0.81 -4.24 6.20
CA ILE A 189 1.74 -3.15 6.50
C ILE A 189 2.63 -2.89 5.27
N ASN A 190 2.66 -1.62 4.85
CA ASN A 190 3.66 -1.10 3.92
C ASN A 190 4.44 -0.02 4.67
N LEU A 191 5.76 -0.14 4.73
CA LEU A 191 6.62 0.80 5.46
C LEU A 191 7.39 1.67 4.49
N LEU A 192 7.12 2.97 4.53
CA LEU A 192 7.93 3.97 3.87
C LEU A 192 8.82 4.67 4.89
N ARG A 193 10.04 5.00 4.47
CA ARG A 193 10.99 5.81 5.22
C ARG A 193 11.25 7.11 4.48
N TRP A 194 11.22 8.21 5.23
CA TRP A 194 11.68 9.51 4.77
C TRP A 194 12.97 9.88 5.47
N ARG A 195 14.05 10.05 4.70
CA ARG A 195 15.37 10.39 5.22
C ARG A 195 16.12 11.24 4.22
N LYS A 196 16.63 12.39 4.68
CA LYS A 196 17.44 13.34 3.87
C LYS A 196 16.78 13.72 2.53
N GLY A 197 15.47 14.00 2.55
CA GLY A 197 14.75 14.43 1.35
C GLY A 197 14.40 13.31 0.38
N LYS A 198 14.54 12.04 0.77
CA LYS A 198 14.28 10.88 -0.08
C LYS A 198 13.33 9.90 0.59
N TRP A 199 12.46 9.33 -0.24
CA TRP A 199 11.59 8.22 0.10
C TRP A 199 12.26 6.88 -0.19
N GLU A 200 12.03 5.91 0.68
CA GLU A 200 12.42 4.51 0.50
C GLU A 200 11.25 3.62 0.92
N ILE A 201 10.95 2.58 0.12
CA ILE A 201 10.04 1.51 0.55
C ILE A 201 10.88 0.47 1.30
N ALA A 202 10.74 0.44 2.62
CA ALA A 202 11.44 -0.52 3.47
C ALA A 202 10.71 -1.87 3.55
N ILE A 203 9.38 -1.86 3.47
CA ILE A 203 8.52 -3.06 3.51
C ILE A 203 7.34 -2.84 2.57
N TRP A 204 6.99 -3.87 1.78
CA TRP A 204 5.79 -3.89 0.95
C TRP A 204 5.00 -5.17 1.19
N GLY A 205 3.71 -5.05 1.51
CA GLY A 205 2.81 -6.20 1.62
C GLY A 205 3.04 -7.12 2.82
N ASP A 206 3.57 -6.62 3.94
CA ASP A 206 3.80 -7.45 5.13
C ASP A 206 2.48 -7.77 5.86
N ALA A 207 1.98 -8.96 5.59
CA ALA A 207 0.76 -9.49 6.15
C ALA A 207 0.95 -10.21 7.51
N GLY A 208 2.21 -10.36 7.95
CA GLY A 208 2.57 -11.14 9.13
C GLY A 208 2.26 -12.63 8.96
N GLU A 209 2.28 -13.37 10.06
CA GLU A 209 1.98 -14.82 10.07
C GLU A 209 0.48 -15.14 9.91
N PHE A 210 -0.40 -14.15 10.08
CA PHE A 210 -1.83 -14.36 10.28
C PHE A 210 -2.73 -14.02 9.09
N CYS A 211 -2.16 -13.65 7.94
CA CYS A 211 -2.94 -13.37 6.74
C CYS A 211 -2.73 -14.43 5.64
N ALA A 212 -2.74 -15.71 6.01
CA ALA A 212 -2.76 -16.80 5.05
C ALA A 212 -4.18 -17.35 4.92
N VAL A 213 -4.96 -16.85 3.96
CA VAL A 213 -5.93 -17.66 3.20
C VAL A 213 -6.08 -17.08 1.78
N LEU A 214 -5.64 -17.84 0.78
CA LEU A 214 -6.17 -17.76 -0.59
C LEU A 214 -6.82 -19.11 -0.91
N PRO A 215 -8.00 -19.16 -1.56
CA PRO A 215 -8.32 -20.31 -2.40
C PRO A 215 -7.32 -20.30 -3.56
N HIS A 216 -6.72 -21.45 -3.87
CA HIS A 216 -5.66 -21.67 -4.88
C HIS A 216 -4.19 -21.66 -4.42
N GLY A 217 -3.93 -21.98 -3.15
CA GLY A 217 -2.99 -23.07 -2.85
C GLY A 217 -1.52 -22.97 -3.26
N GLU A 218 -0.92 -21.81 -3.54
CA GLU A 218 0.54 -21.68 -3.62
C GLU A 218 1.03 -20.41 -2.92
N TRP A 219 1.81 -20.60 -1.84
CA TRP A 219 2.58 -19.55 -1.18
C TRP A 219 4.07 -19.91 -1.26
N LEU A 220 4.90 -18.96 -1.68
CA LEU A 220 6.31 -18.93 -1.29
C LEU A 220 6.45 -17.95 -0.14
N VAL A 221 6.33 -18.49 1.08
CA VAL A 221 6.68 -17.78 2.31
C VAL A 221 8.18 -17.95 2.50
N ASP A 222 8.97 -16.97 2.07
CA ASP A 222 10.34 -16.82 2.53
C ASP A 222 10.62 -15.34 2.79
N THR A 223 10.83 -15.02 4.05
CA THR A 223 11.18 -13.68 4.57
C THR A 223 12.53 -13.17 4.04
N SER A 224 13.24 -13.93 3.21
CA SER A 224 14.43 -13.50 2.48
C SER A 224 14.18 -12.98 1.05
N ALA A 225 12.94 -13.07 0.51
CA ALA A 225 12.65 -12.74 -0.89
C ALA A 225 12.17 -11.29 -1.17
N ALA A 226 12.04 -10.44 -0.15
CA ALA A 226 11.74 -9.01 -0.34
C ALA A 226 12.83 -8.25 -1.15
N LEU A 227 14.01 -8.86 -1.31
CA LEU A 227 15.13 -8.32 -2.10
C LEU A 227 15.18 -8.82 -3.57
N ARG A 228 14.25 -9.66 -4.03
CA ARG A 228 14.29 -10.20 -5.41
C ARG A 228 13.33 -9.54 -6.40
N LEU A 229 12.52 -8.56 -5.98
CA LEU A 229 11.62 -7.81 -6.87
C LEU A 229 12.09 -6.38 -7.21
N ILE A 230 13.30 -5.98 -6.78
CA ILE A 230 13.92 -4.67 -7.10
C ILE A 230 15.14 -4.82 -8.05
N GLY A 231 15.45 -6.03 -8.52
CA GLY A 231 16.68 -6.27 -9.30
C GLY A 231 16.47 -7.02 -10.61
N MET A 232 15.94 -6.36 -11.64
CA MET A 232 16.16 -6.75 -13.05
C MET A 232 15.95 -5.54 -13.97
N GLY A 233 16.82 -4.55 -13.83
CA GLY A 233 16.90 -3.39 -14.72
C GLY A 233 17.94 -2.42 -14.19
N PHE A 234 19.11 -2.37 -14.84
CA PHE A 234 20.29 -1.53 -14.54
C PHE A 234 21.15 -1.91 -13.33
N VAL A 235 22.11 -2.82 -13.54
CA VAL A 235 23.57 -2.54 -13.49
C VAL A 235 24.29 -3.61 -14.31
N LEU A 236 24.51 -3.36 -15.60
CA LEU A 236 25.61 -3.98 -16.35
C LEU A 236 26.77 -3.00 -16.28
N GLY A 237 27.77 -3.30 -15.46
CA GLY A 237 29.01 -2.51 -15.38
C GLY A 237 29.75 -2.74 -14.07
N ALA A 238 30.84 -3.52 -14.15
CA ALA A 238 31.78 -3.91 -13.08
C ALA A 238 31.14 -4.82 -12.01
N ILE A 239 31.44 -6.11 -11.93
CA ILE A 239 32.75 -6.69 -11.58
C ILE A 239 32.91 -8.02 -12.34
N ALA A 240 33.84 -8.06 -13.29
CA ALA A 240 34.42 -9.29 -13.80
C ALA A 240 35.72 -9.57 -13.02
N GLY A 241 35.92 -10.82 -12.62
CA GLY A 241 37.05 -11.28 -11.80
C GLY A 241 36.72 -11.16 -10.33
N THR A 242 36.35 -12.21 -9.61
CA THR A 242 37.14 -13.41 -9.37
C THR A 242 36.20 -14.38 -8.66
N LEU A 243 36.00 -15.59 -9.17
CA LEU A 243 35.57 -16.81 -8.46
C LEU A 243 35.27 -17.89 -9.51
N TRP A 244 36.31 -18.25 -10.28
CA TRP A 244 36.37 -19.53 -10.96
C TRP A 244 37.37 -20.37 -10.18
N GLY A 245 36.90 -21.38 -9.46
CA GLY A 245 37.78 -22.29 -8.74
C GLY A 245 37.07 -23.04 -7.62
N ALA A 246 37.04 -24.37 -7.77
CA ALA A 246 36.71 -25.38 -6.77
C ALA A 246 35.23 -25.81 -6.63
N ALA A 247 34.68 -26.37 -7.71
CA ALA A 247 33.79 -27.52 -7.60
C ALA A 247 34.26 -28.59 -8.59
N LEU A 248 35.00 -29.60 -8.09
CA LEU A 248 35.17 -30.96 -8.64
C LEU A 248 36.45 -31.59 -8.06
N ALA A 249 36.32 -32.39 -6.99
CA ALA A 249 37.08 -33.63 -6.82
C ALA A 249 36.73 -34.35 -5.50
N SER A 250 36.44 -35.64 -5.62
CA SER A 250 36.59 -36.70 -4.61
C SER A 250 35.53 -36.85 -3.51
N ARG A 251 34.46 -37.59 -3.82
CA ARG A 251 33.99 -38.67 -2.93
C ARG A 251 33.78 -39.95 -3.75
N ARG A 252 34.80 -40.79 -3.78
CA ARG A 252 34.74 -42.23 -4.03
C ARG A 252 35.66 -42.90 -3.00
N ARG A 253 35.12 -43.92 -2.31
CA ARG A 253 35.75 -44.83 -1.32
C ARG A 253 35.97 -44.13 0.03
N GLN A 254 35.50 -44.63 1.18
CA GLN A 254 35.17 -46.00 1.61
C GLN A 254 33.74 -46.09 2.16
#